data_AF-A0A7W7FIK2-F1
#
_entry.id   AF-A0A7W7FIK2-F1
#
_cell.length_a   1.000
_cell.length_b   1.000
_cell.length_c   1.000
_cell.angle_alpha   90.00
_cell.angle_beta   90.00
_cell.angle_gamma   90.00
#
_symmetry.space_group_name_H-M   'P 1'
#
loop_
_entity.id
_entity.type
_entity.pdbx_description
1 polymer ?
#
loop_
_entity_poly.entity_id
_entity_poly.type
_entity_poly.pdbx_seq_one_letter_code
_entity_poly.pdbx_strand_id
1 'polypeptide(L)'
;MGLQGWHLLIVLLVILLLFGAAKLPALAKSVGQSARVFRGEMKALKEDDADPSATSTPPTSTSSSVPPYPPPAQGSGGAQTPGT
;
A
#
# COMPACT_ATOMS: atom_id res chain seq x y z
N MET A 1 -12.15 -19.99 32.59
CA MET A 1 -13.58 -19.72 32.30
C MET A 1 -13.68 -18.48 31.40
N GLY A 2 -13.15 -18.49 30.17
CA GLY A 2 -13.89 -18.92 28.97
C GLY A 2 -14.77 -17.83 28.32
N LEU A 3 -14.98 -16.67 28.94
CA LEU A 3 -16.01 -15.69 28.50
C LEU A 3 -15.53 -14.60 27.53
N GLN A 4 -14.24 -14.43 27.28
CA GLN A 4 -13.75 -13.22 26.63
C GLN A 4 -13.94 -13.22 25.10
N GLY A 5 -13.99 -14.40 24.48
CA GLY A 5 -14.24 -14.52 23.04
C GLY A 5 -15.59 -13.92 22.67
N TRP A 6 -16.68 -14.37 23.31
CA TRP A 6 -18.03 -13.97 22.92
C TRP A 6 -18.42 -12.52 23.26
N HIS A 7 -17.63 -11.82 24.08
CA HIS A 7 -17.87 -10.40 24.32
C HIS A 7 -17.25 -9.54 23.22
N LEU A 8 -16.08 -9.93 22.70
CA LEU A 8 -15.36 -9.18 21.65
C LEU A 8 -16.16 -9.08 20.35
N LEU A 9 -16.80 -10.16 19.91
CA LEU A 9 -17.63 -10.10 18.69
C LEU A 9 -18.94 -9.35 18.88
N ILE A 10 -19.51 -9.30 20.11
CA ILE A 10 -20.67 -8.43 20.39
C ILE A 10 -20.26 -6.96 20.31
N VAL A 11 -19.13 -6.58 20.92
CA VAL A 11 -18.61 -5.21 20.84
C VAL A 11 -18.29 -4.84 19.40
N LEU A 12 -17.66 -5.75 18.65
CA LEU A 12 -17.36 -5.56 17.24
C LEU A 12 -18.66 -5.35 16.45
N LEU A 13 -19.69 -6.15 16.69
CA LEU A 13 -20.99 -5.99 16.04
C LEU A 13 -21.60 -4.61 16.29
N VAL A 14 -21.58 -4.12 17.54
CA VAL A 14 -22.06 -2.76 17.87
C VAL A 14 -21.26 -1.68 17.12
N ILE A 15 -19.94 -1.80 17.06
CA ILE A 15 -19.08 -0.87 16.31
C ILE A 15 -19.42 -0.93 14.81
N LEU A 16 -19.64 -2.11 14.23
CA LEU A 16 -20.08 -2.23 12.83
C LEU A 16 -21.44 -1.59 12.59
N LEU A 17 -22.37 -1.64 13.54
CA LEU A 17 -23.68 -0.98 13.42
C LEU A 17 -23.54 0.55 13.47
N LEU A 18 -22.67 1.08 14.32
CA LEU A 18 -22.44 2.52 14.46
C LEU A 18 -21.62 3.11 13.30
N PHE A 19 -20.55 2.44 12.91
CA PHE A 19 -19.60 2.93 11.89
C PHE A 19 -19.93 2.41 10.48
N GLY A 20 -20.66 1.30 10.37
CA GLY A 20 -20.95 0.61 9.12
C GLY A 20 -19.85 -0.36 8.68
N ALA A 21 -20.23 -1.39 7.92
CA ALA A 21 -19.32 -2.44 7.43
C ALA A 21 -18.19 -1.92 6.51
N ALA A 22 -18.38 -0.79 5.85
CA ALA A 22 -17.39 -0.21 4.94
C ALA A 22 -16.31 0.64 5.63
N LYS A 23 -16.58 1.19 6.83
CA LYS A 23 -15.67 2.13 7.51
C LYS A 23 -14.61 1.45 8.36
N LEU A 24 -14.94 0.33 8.99
CA LEU A 24 -13.98 -0.51 9.72
C LEU A 24 -12.80 -0.99 8.88
N PRO A 25 -12.99 -1.61 7.70
CA PRO A 25 -11.88 -2.06 6.87
C PRO A 25 -11.06 -0.89 6.30
N ALA A 26 -11.69 0.25 6.01
CA ALA A 26 -10.98 1.45 5.57
C ALA A 26 -10.05 2.00 6.67
N LEU A 27 -10.53 2.10 7.90
CA LEU A 27 -9.73 2.53 9.06
C LEU A 27 -8.64 1.51 9.41
N ALA A 28 -8.96 0.21 9.38
CA ALA A 28 -7.97 -0.84 9.61
C ALA A 28 -6.86 -0.81 8.55
N LYS A 29 -7.18 -0.52 7.29
CA LYS A 29 -6.20 -0.43 6.20
C LYS A 29 -5.27 0.77 6.36
N SER A 30 -5.79 1.96 6.74
CA SER A 30 -4.94 3.14 6.96
C SER A 30 -4.05 2.97 8.20
N VAL A 31 -4.62 2.53 9.32
CA VAL A 31 -3.88 2.26 10.57
C VAL A 31 -2.87 1.14 10.38
N GLY A 32 -3.23 0.07 9.65
CA GLY A 32 -2.35 -1.05 9.37
C GLY A 32 -1.15 -0.66 8.50
N GLN A 33 -1.33 0.27 7.56
CA GLN A 33 -0.23 0.77 6.72
C GLN A 33 0.75 1.60 7.55
N SER A 34 0.28 2.52 8.39
CA SER A 34 1.13 3.29 9.32
C SER A 34 1.80 2.39 10.36
N ALA A 35 1.07 1.41 10.90
CA ALA A 35 1.60 0.45 11.86
C ALA A 35 2.67 -0.45 11.24
N ARG A 36 2.55 -0.85 9.96
CA ARG A 36 3.57 -1.68 9.29
C ARG A 36 4.90 -0.93 9.13
N VAL A 37 4.85 0.35 8.75
CA VAL A 37 6.05 1.19 8.64
C VAL A 37 6.71 1.34 10.01
N PHE A 38 5.93 1.74 11.02
CA PHE A 38 6.43 1.88 12.38
C PHE A 38 6.97 0.56 12.95
N ARG A 39 6.30 -0.57 12.68
CA ARG A 39 6.75 -1.90 13.13
C ARG A 39 8.05 -2.29 12.44
N GLY A 40 8.23 -1.97 11.16
CA GLY A 40 9.46 -2.23 10.41
C GLY A 40 10.65 -1.46 10.96
N GLU A 41 10.47 -0.16 11.22
CA GLU A 41 11.50 0.69 11.83
C GLU A 41 11.82 0.22 13.26
N MET A 42 10.80 -0.08 14.07
CA MET A 42 10.98 -0.60 15.44
C MET A 42 11.66 -1.97 15.47
N LYS A 43 11.46 -2.81 14.44
CA LYS A 43 12.08 -4.14 14.32
C LYS A 43 13.54 -4.00 13.91
N ALA A 44 13.86 -3.10 12.97
CA ALA A 44 15.24 -2.76 12.60
C ALA A 44 16.03 -2.24 13.80
N LEU A 45 15.45 -1.36 14.63
CA LEU A 45 16.06 -0.92 15.90
C LEU A 45 16.29 -2.06 16.90
N LYS A 46 15.47 -3.10 16.87
CA LYS A 46 15.61 -4.27 17.76
C LYS A 46 16.63 -5.29 17.22
N GLU A 47 16.79 -5.34 15.91
CA GLU A 47 17.69 -6.24 15.18
C GLU A 47 19.09 -5.63 14.98
N ASP A 48 19.25 -4.31 15.03
CA ASP A 48 20.58 -3.65 15.05
C ASP A 48 21.37 -3.95 16.35
N ASP A 49 20.68 -4.32 17.44
CA ASP A 49 21.31 -4.87 18.66
C ASP A 49 21.69 -6.37 18.51
N ALA A 50 21.27 -7.05 17.43
CA ALA A 50 21.50 -8.48 17.18
C ALA A 50 21.66 -8.80 15.67
N ASP A 51 22.87 -8.60 15.15
CA ASP A 51 23.39 -9.07 13.85
C ASP A 51 22.76 -8.51 12.53
N PRO A 52 23.54 -7.81 11.68
CA PRO A 52 23.08 -7.25 10.41
C PRO A 52 23.18 -8.25 9.25
N SER A 53 22.22 -9.17 9.10
CA SER A 53 22.06 -9.91 7.84
C SER A 53 20.62 -10.41 7.63
N ALA A 54 19.72 -9.52 7.22
CA ALA A 54 18.47 -9.91 6.56
C ALA A 54 17.89 -8.75 5.75
N THR A 55 18.26 -8.70 4.48
CA THR A 55 17.58 -7.95 3.41
C THR A 55 16.05 -8.13 3.49
N SER A 56 15.34 -7.09 3.92
CA SER A 56 13.88 -7.01 3.77
C SER A 56 13.55 -6.16 2.55
N THR A 57 13.46 -6.80 1.39
CA THR A 57 12.91 -6.22 0.17
C THR A 57 11.43 -5.88 0.42
N PRO A 58 10.99 -4.61 0.30
CA PRO A 58 9.57 -4.27 0.45
C PRO A 58 8.77 -4.90 -0.69
N PRO A 59 7.54 -5.40 -0.45
CA PRO A 59 6.67 -5.83 -1.54
C PRO A 59 6.29 -4.61 -2.36
N THR A 60 6.78 -4.56 -3.60
CA THR A 60 6.31 -3.71 -4.69
C THR A 60 4.78 -3.75 -4.71
N SER A 61 4.15 -2.71 -4.18
CA SER A 61 2.72 -2.46 -4.38
C SER A 61 2.57 -2.03 -5.83
N THR A 62 2.29 -3.00 -6.69
CA THR A 62 1.86 -2.78 -8.08
C THR A 62 0.57 -1.95 -8.05
N SER A 63 0.73 -0.64 -8.23
CA SER A 63 -0.35 0.29 -8.57
C SER A 63 0.19 1.22 -9.65
N SER A 64 0.45 0.64 -10.82
CA SER A 64 0.74 1.38 -12.05
C SER A 64 0.04 0.68 -13.22
N SER A 65 -1.29 0.73 -13.25
CA SER A 65 -2.02 0.57 -14.51
C SER A 65 -2.10 1.95 -15.20
N VAL A 66 -0.98 2.39 -15.76
CA VAL A 66 -0.99 3.43 -16.80
C VAL A 66 -0.45 2.72 -18.04
N PRO A 67 -1.30 2.36 -19.02
CA PRO A 67 -0.81 1.77 -20.27
C PRO A 67 0.17 2.77 -20.92
N PRO A 68 1.39 2.35 -21.30
CA PRO A 68 2.29 3.19 -22.07
C PRO A 68 1.60 3.58 -23.36
N TYR A 69 1.28 4.87 -23.49
CA TYR A 69 0.82 5.45 -24.74
C TYR A 69 1.90 5.19 -25.81
N PRO A 70 1.56 4.59 -26.97
CA PRO A 70 2.54 4.33 -28.00
C PRO A 70 3.14 5.65 -28.51
N PRO A 71 4.45 5.71 -28.79
CA PRO A 71 5.09 6.92 -29.27
C PRO A 71 4.43 7.39 -30.58
N PRO A 72 4.27 8.71 -30.79
CA PRO A 72 3.79 9.22 -32.07
C PRO A 72 4.74 8.71 -33.15
N ALA A 73 4.18 7.98 -34.12
CA ALA A 73 4.89 7.56 -35.31
C ALA A 73 5.55 8.79 -35.93
N GLN A 74 6.86 8.86 -35.85
CA GLN A 74 7.68 9.89 -36.46
C GLN A 74 7.60 9.64 -37.97
N GLY A 75 6.58 10.24 -38.58
CA GLY A 75 6.35 10.25 -40.01
C GLY A 75 7.47 11.00 -40.70
N SER A 76 8.41 10.23 -41.23
CA SER A 76 9.24 10.57 -42.37
C SER A 76 8.35 10.92 -43.58
N GLY A 77 8.44 12.15 -44.08
CA GLY A 77 7.76 12.55 -45.31
C GLY A 77 7.98 14.03 -45.62
N GLY A 78 8.84 14.31 -46.61
CA GLY A 78 9.43 15.62 -46.85
C GLY A 78 8.54 16.69 -47.49
N ALA A 79 9.04 17.93 -47.38
CA ALA A 79 8.81 19.07 -48.25
C ALA A 79 10.02 20.01 -48.05
N GLN A 80 10.92 20.21 -49.01
CA GLN A 80 10.85 21.27 -50.05
C GLN A 80 10.66 22.65 -49.38
N THR A 81 11.55 23.65 -49.40
CA THR A 81 12.47 24.18 -50.44
C THR A 81 13.50 25.15 -49.79
N PRO A 82 14.70 25.38 -50.36
CA PRO A 82 15.52 26.55 -50.04
C PRO A 82 15.11 27.73 -50.93
N GLY A 83 14.80 28.87 -50.33
CA GLY A 83 14.46 30.09 -51.07
C GLY A 83 14.41 31.32 -50.17
N THR A 84 15.55 31.97 -49.98
CA THR A 84 15.85 33.41 -50.17
C THR A 84 17.32 33.62 -49.83
#